data_AF-A0A7X7YS60-F1
#
_entry.id   AF-A0A7X7YS60-F1
#
_cell.length_a   1.000
_cell.length_b   1.000
_cell.length_c   1.000
_cell.angle_alpha   90.00
_cell.angle_beta   90.00
_cell.angle_gamma   90.00
#
_symmetry.space_group_name_H-M   'P 1'
#
loop_
_entity.id
_entity.type
_entity.pdbx_description
1 polymer ?
#
loop_
_entity_poly.entity_id
_entity_poly.type
_entity_poly.pdbx_seq_one_letter_code
_entity_poly.pdbx_strand_id
1 'polypeptide(L)'
;MPSSFYYVMELDVNEQRANYALKNQELIDFIKSRGCEFSYTDGILTVRFPDDQDLDEEVMIKLLLTLKVPVNAKEYIYENGRKIEFFSGKLDPQHPLGQAKEEIQEREIESIEEEDEGQVKGSYEDLLDDIDEEPDEE
;
A
#
# COMPACT_ATOMS: atom_id res chain seq x y z
N MET A 1 -7.85 -17.38 9.90
CA MET A 1 -8.73 -16.19 10.04
C MET A 1 -8.80 -15.57 8.66
N PRO A 2 -9.96 -15.05 8.19
CA PRO A 2 -9.95 -14.25 6.98
C PRO A 2 -9.00 -13.07 7.22
N SER A 3 -8.02 -12.90 6.33
CA SER A 3 -7.17 -11.71 6.32
C SER A 3 -8.07 -10.53 5.98
N SER A 4 -8.28 -9.61 6.93
CA SER A 4 -8.99 -8.38 6.62
C SER A 4 -7.99 -7.33 6.15
N PHE A 5 -8.31 -6.62 5.08
CA PHE A 5 -7.54 -5.47 4.64
C PHE A 5 -8.41 -4.22 4.58
N TYR A 6 -7.81 -3.05 4.72
CA TYR A 6 -8.48 -1.78 4.44
C TYR A 6 -7.51 -0.75 3.89
N TYR A 7 -8.04 0.14 3.05
CA TYR A 7 -7.29 1.23 2.46
C TYR A 7 -7.45 2.51 3.26
N VAL A 8 -6.38 3.31 3.30
CA VAL A 8 -6.36 4.65 3.87
C VAL A 8 -5.69 5.59 2.88
N MET A 9 -6.34 6.70 2.58
CA MET A 9 -5.79 7.81 1.82
C MET A 9 -5.57 9.00 2.75
N GLU A 10 -4.36 9.52 2.78
CA GLU A 10 -3.96 10.71 3.53
C GLU A 10 -3.65 11.85 2.56
N LEU A 11 -4.30 13.00 2.73
CA LEU A 11 -4.09 14.19 1.91
C LEU A 11 -3.49 15.32 2.75
N ASP A 12 -2.35 15.83 2.34
CA ASP A 12 -1.76 17.06 2.91
C ASP A 12 -2.56 18.26 2.41
N VAL A 13 -3.33 18.85 3.33
CA VAL A 13 -4.19 20.00 3.06
C VAL A 13 -4.11 21.01 4.18
N ASN A 14 -4.09 22.29 3.79
CA ASN A 14 -4.20 23.36 4.77
C ASN A 14 -5.55 23.33 5.50
N GLU A 15 -5.58 23.89 6.70
CA GLU A 15 -6.76 23.89 7.58
C GLU A 15 -8.00 24.52 6.93
N GLN A 16 -7.82 25.56 6.12
CA GLN A 16 -8.93 26.23 5.43
C GLN A 16 -9.62 25.31 4.42
N ARG A 17 -8.83 24.55 3.66
CA ARG A 17 -9.34 23.59 2.65
C ARG A 17 -9.93 22.36 3.30
N ALA A 18 -9.28 21.85 4.35
CA ALA A 18 -9.83 20.77 5.16
C ALA A 18 -11.21 21.16 5.73
N ASN A 19 -11.32 22.34 6.32
CA ASN A 19 -12.60 22.87 6.83
C ASN A 19 -13.65 23.03 5.73
N TYR A 20 -13.25 23.44 4.52
CA TYR A 20 -14.17 23.53 3.39
C TYR A 20 -14.72 22.15 2.99
N ALA A 21 -13.85 21.14 2.88
CA ALA A 21 -14.25 19.77 2.58
C ALA A 21 -15.13 19.17 3.70
N LEU A 22 -14.75 19.37 4.97
CA LEU A 22 -15.48 18.87 6.14
C LEU A 22 -16.82 19.58 6.41
N LYS A 23 -17.06 20.74 5.79
CA LYS A 23 -18.36 21.43 5.86
C LYS A 23 -19.21 21.22 4.60
N ASN A 24 -18.67 20.55 3.59
CA ASN A 24 -19.41 20.24 2.37
C ASN A 24 -20.31 19.02 2.61
N GLN A 25 -21.59 19.28 2.84
CA GLN A 25 -22.57 18.26 3.19
C GLN A 25 -22.74 17.22 2.06
N GLU A 26 -22.70 17.64 0.80
CA GLU A 26 -22.78 16.73 -0.36
C GLU A 26 -21.59 15.77 -0.46
N LEU A 27 -20.41 16.22 -0.04
CA LEU A 27 -19.22 15.37 0.04
C LEU A 27 -19.35 14.40 1.22
N ILE A 28 -19.72 14.90 2.40
CA ILE A 28 -19.83 14.08 3.61
C ILE A 28 -20.87 12.97 3.43
N ASP A 29 -22.05 13.31 2.91
CA ASP A 29 -23.12 12.34 2.67
C ASP A 29 -22.70 11.29 1.64
N PHE A 30 -21.98 11.71 0.60
CA PHE A 30 -21.43 10.79 -0.40
C PHE A 30 -20.41 9.82 0.21
N ILE A 31 -19.42 10.31 0.96
CA ILE A 31 -18.39 9.49 1.60
C ILE A 31 -19.03 8.51 2.59
N LYS A 32 -19.99 8.99 3.41
CA LYS A 32 -20.72 8.14 4.36
C LYS A 32 -21.58 7.08 3.68
N SER A 33 -22.21 7.41 2.55
CA SER A 33 -23.02 6.44 1.79
C SER A 33 -22.20 5.26 1.25
N ARG A 34 -20.88 5.46 1.06
CA ARG A 34 -19.90 4.44 0.67
C ARG A 34 -19.25 3.74 1.86
N GLY A 35 -19.69 4.02 3.08
CA GLY A 35 -19.15 3.42 4.30
C GLY A 35 -17.74 3.89 4.66
N CYS A 36 -17.25 4.96 4.04
CA CYS A 36 -15.92 5.51 4.30
C CYS A 36 -15.94 6.42 5.54
N GLU A 37 -14.84 6.43 6.29
CA GLU A 37 -14.62 7.37 7.39
C GLU A 37 -13.83 8.59 6.89
N PHE A 38 -14.18 9.77 7.39
CA PHE A 38 -13.62 11.04 6.94
C PHE A 38 -13.20 11.90 8.12
N SER A 39 -11.91 12.22 8.23
CA SER A 39 -11.36 12.96 9.36
C SER A 39 -10.24 13.91 8.95
N TYR A 40 -9.89 14.84 9.83
CA TYR A 40 -8.78 15.77 9.64
C TYR A 40 -8.03 15.94 10.96
N THR A 41 -6.72 15.73 10.92
CA THR A 41 -5.83 15.85 12.09
C THR A 41 -4.48 16.37 11.63
N ASP A 42 -3.93 17.38 12.33
CA ASP A 42 -2.55 17.89 12.13
C ASP A 42 -2.14 18.20 10.68
N GLY A 43 -3.03 18.81 9.88
CA GLY A 43 -2.72 19.14 8.49
C GLY A 43 -3.02 18.03 7.49
N ILE A 44 -3.49 16.87 7.96
CA ILE A 44 -3.75 15.69 7.13
C ILE A 44 -5.23 15.38 7.15
N LEU A 45 -5.83 15.32 5.96
CA LEU A 45 -7.20 14.88 5.76
C LEU A 45 -7.19 13.42 5.36
N THR A 46 -7.80 12.58 6.20
CA THR A 46 -7.73 11.13 6.11
C THR A 46 -9.07 10.56 5.68
N VAL A 47 -9.03 9.69 4.69
CA VAL A 47 -10.17 8.87 4.25
C VAL A 47 -9.83 7.41 4.49
N ARG A 48 -10.62 6.74 5.31
CA ARG A 48 -10.53 5.28 5.48
C ARG A 48 -11.66 4.63 4.70
N PHE A 49 -11.30 3.70 3.84
CA PHE A 49 -12.25 2.92 3.05
C PHE A 49 -12.75 1.70 3.85
N PRO A 50 -13.92 1.14 3.49
CA PRO A 50 -14.45 -0.05 4.14
C PRO A 50 -13.47 -1.22 4.12
N ASP A 51 -13.54 -2.07 5.14
CA ASP A 51 -12.75 -3.30 5.18
C ASP A 51 -13.17 -4.23 4.02
N ASP A 52 -12.19 -4.96 3.47
CA ASP A 52 -12.32 -5.93 2.39
C ASP A 52 -12.89 -5.38 1.07
N GLN A 53 -12.71 -4.07 0.83
CA GLN A 53 -13.11 -3.39 -0.40
C GLN A 53 -11.93 -2.66 -1.04
N ASP A 54 -11.92 -2.61 -2.37
CA ASP A 54 -10.96 -1.82 -3.14
C ASP A 54 -11.17 -0.31 -2.94
N LEU A 55 -10.17 0.48 -3.33
CA LEU A 55 -10.28 1.94 -3.40
C LEU A 55 -11.46 2.34 -4.29
N ASP A 56 -12.35 3.17 -3.74
CA ASP A 56 -13.45 3.74 -4.51
C ASP A 56 -12.95 4.98 -5.27
N GLU A 57 -12.72 4.82 -6.56
CA GLU A 57 -12.25 5.86 -7.46
C GLU A 57 -13.19 7.08 -7.50
N GLU A 58 -14.50 6.88 -7.36
CA GLU A 58 -15.47 7.98 -7.34
C GLU A 58 -15.31 8.83 -6.08
N VAL A 59 -15.01 8.21 -4.94
CA VAL A 59 -14.68 8.91 -3.68
C VAL A 59 -13.43 9.75 -3.85
N MET A 60 -12.37 9.19 -4.43
CA MET A 60 -11.12 9.92 -4.67
C MET A 60 -11.33 11.12 -5.59
N ILE A 61 -11.99 10.90 -6.74
CA ILE A 61 -12.28 11.96 -7.73
C ILE A 61 -13.10 13.07 -7.08
N LYS A 62 -14.21 12.72 -6.40
CA LYS A 62 -15.11 13.72 -5.82
C LYS A 62 -14.44 14.52 -4.70
N LEU A 63 -13.56 13.88 -3.93
CA LEU A 63 -12.76 14.54 -2.90
C LEU A 63 -11.80 15.56 -3.51
N LEU A 64 -11.02 15.16 -4.52
CA LEU A 64 -10.07 16.04 -5.20
C LEU A 64 -10.80 17.22 -5.86
N LEU A 65 -11.91 16.97 -6.56
CA LEU A 65 -12.74 18.01 -7.17
C LEU A 65 -13.29 19.00 -6.13
N THR A 66 -13.57 18.54 -4.91
CA THR A 66 -14.02 19.42 -3.81
C THR A 66 -12.89 20.30 -3.30
N LEU A 67 -11.67 19.77 -3.22
CA LEU A 67 -10.49 20.52 -2.77
C LEU A 67 -10.08 21.61 -3.78
N LYS A 68 -10.31 21.39 -5.08
CA LYS A 68 -10.04 22.34 -6.20
C LYS A 68 -8.59 22.80 -6.30
N VAL A 69 -7.68 22.12 -5.60
CA VAL A 69 -6.24 22.39 -5.64
C VAL A 69 -5.50 21.05 -5.69
N PRO A 70 -4.30 21.03 -6.30
CA PRO A 70 -3.44 19.87 -6.21
C PRO A 70 -2.97 19.65 -4.77
N VAL A 71 -2.93 18.41 -4.33
CA VAL A 71 -2.57 18.01 -2.95
C VAL A 71 -1.54 16.90 -2.97
N ASN A 72 -0.67 16.87 -1.95
CA ASN A 72 0.18 15.69 -1.75
C ASN A 72 -0.68 14.62 -1.11
N ALA A 73 -0.60 13.41 -1.62
CA ALA A 73 -1.40 12.29 -1.18
C ALA A 73 -0.51 11.09 -0.92
N LYS A 74 -0.90 10.29 0.07
CA LYS A 74 -0.32 8.99 0.37
C LYS A 74 -1.42 7.98 0.54
N GLU A 75 -1.21 6.79 0.00
CA GLU A 75 -2.17 5.70 0.09
C GLU A 75 -1.52 4.47 0.72
N TYR A 76 -2.26 3.90 1.66
CA TYR A 76 -1.82 2.81 2.51
C TYR A 76 -2.83 1.67 2.45
N ILE A 77 -2.33 0.45 2.39
CA ILE A 77 -3.11 -0.75 2.68
C ILE A 77 -2.66 -1.28 4.04
N TYR A 78 -3.63 -1.51 4.91
CA TYR A 78 -3.42 -2.19 6.17
C TYR A 78 -3.90 -3.62 6.00
N GLU A 79 -2.97 -4.58 6.04
CA GLU A 79 -3.28 -6.00 5.90
C GLU A 79 -2.50 -6.79 6.97
N ASN A 80 -3.18 -7.65 7.72
CA ASN A 80 -2.55 -8.51 8.74
C ASN A 80 -1.68 -7.76 9.76
N GLY A 81 -2.07 -6.53 10.13
CA GLY A 81 -1.32 -5.66 11.05
C GLY A 81 -0.09 -4.97 10.44
N ARG A 82 0.16 -5.15 9.15
CA ARG A 82 1.21 -4.44 8.40
C ARG A 82 0.60 -3.23 7.69
N LYS A 83 1.28 -2.09 7.77
CA LYS A 83 0.98 -0.89 6.99
C LYS A 83 1.90 -0.88 5.78
N ILE A 84 1.34 -0.95 4.57
CA ILE A 84 2.09 -0.94 3.31
C ILE A 84 1.68 0.33 2.55
N GLU A 85 2.65 1.20 2.28
CA GLU A 85 2.46 2.35 1.39
C GLU A 85 2.60 1.87 -0.05
N PHE A 86 1.61 2.15 -0.89
CA PHE A 86 1.65 1.81 -2.31
C PHE A 86 1.57 3.04 -3.23
N PHE A 87 1.22 4.20 -2.67
CA PHE A 87 1.27 5.46 -3.38
C PHE A 87 1.77 6.58 -2.46
N SER A 88 2.68 7.39 -2.99
CA SER A 88 3.05 8.68 -2.44
C SER A 88 3.31 9.61 -3.62
N GLY A 89 2.58 10.72 -3.69
CA GLY A 89 2.69 11.61 -4.84
C GLY A 89 1.77 12.80 -4.76
N LYS A 90 1.62 13.50 -5.88
CA LYS A 90 0.76 14.68 -5.98
C LYS A 90 -0.46 14.37 -6.83
N LEU A 91 -1.64 14.52 -6.26
CA LEU A 91 -2.92 14.36 -6.95
C LEU A 91 -3.43 15.73 -7.42
N ASP A 92 -3.77 15.85 -8.69
CA ASP A 92 -4.33 17.07 -9.28
C ASP A 92 -5.83 16.88 -9.56
N PRO A 93 -6.73 17.78 -9.14
CA PRO A 93 -8.15 17.65 -9.43
C PRO A 93 -8.50 17.71 -10.93
N GLN A 94 -7.65 18.27 -11.78
CA GLN A 94 -7.82 18.26 -13.24
C GLN A 94 -7.38 16.93 -13.86
N HIS A 95 -6.49 16.21 -13.18
CA HIS A 95 -6.03 14.87 -13.53
C HIS A 95 -6.04 14.00 -12.28
N PRO A 96 -7.23 13.64 -11.76
CA PRO A 96 -7.35 12.94 -10.47
C PRO A 96 -6.64 11.58 -10.45
N LEU A 97 -6.26 11.07 -11.63
CA LEU A 97 -5.58 9.80 -11.89
C LEU A 97 -4.18 9.95 -12.54
N GLY A 98 -3.61 11.14 -12.65
CA GLY A 98 -2.32 11.32 -13.36
C GLY A 98 -1.46 12.46 -12.81
N GLN A 99 -0.17 12.32 -12.57
CA GLN A 99 0.82 11.33 -13.05
C GLN A 99 1.39 10.55 -11.85
N ALA A 100 1.30 9.22 -11.87
CA ALA A 100 2.17 8.36 -11.07
C ALA A 100 3.63 8.60 -11.53
N LYS A 101 4.30 9.55 -10.90
CA LYS A 101 5.75 9.75 -10.99
C LYS A 101 6.31 9.74 -9.59
N GLU A 102 6.37 8.55 -9.02
CA GLU A 102 7.53 8.06 -8.28
C GLU A 102 7.43 6.54 -8.37
N GLU A 103 8.37 5.95 -9.10
CA GLU A 103 8.64 4.52 -9.03
C GLU A 103 8.70 4.15 -7.55
N ILE A 104 7.83 3.22 -7.16
CA ILE A 104 7.93 2.52 -5.89
C ILE A 104 9.36 1.98 -5.88
N GLN A 105 10.21 2.57 -5.05
CA GLN A 105 11.46 1.93 -4.71
C GLN A 105 11.01 0.65 -4.01
N GLU A 106 11.04 -0.46 -4.75
CA GLU A 106 10.85 -1.82 -4.27
C GLU A 106 11.77 -1.96 -3.05
N ARG A 107 11.24 -1.68 -1.85
CA ARG A 107 11.95 -1.99 -0.64
C ARG A 107 11.97 -3.49 -0.60
N GLU A 108 13.16 -4.01 -0.89
CA GLU A 108 13.62 -5.35 -0.61
C GLU A 108 12.87 -5.88 0.61
N ILE A 109 12.02 -6.87 0.35
CA ILE A 109 11.64 -7.86 1.34
C ILE A 109 12.97 -8.48 1.78
N GLU A 110 13.59 -7.95 2.84
CA GLU A 110 14.54 -8.73 3.62
C GLU A 110 13.73 -9.93 4.13
N SER A 111 13.86 -11.01 3.37
CA SER A 111 13.62 -12.37 3.81
C SER A 111 14.15 -12.45 5.24
N ILE A 112 13.25 -12.62 6.21
CA ILE A 112 13.67 -13.04 7.53
C ILE A 112 14.22 -14.44 7.32
N GLU A 113 15.54 -14.54 7.13
CA GLU A 113 16.27 -15.79 7.23
C GLU A 113 15.97 -16.31 8.64
N GLU A 114 15.16 -17.37 8.66
CA GLU A 114 15.00 -18.23 9.81
C GLU A 114 16.36 -18.91 10.03
N GLU A 115 17.27 -18.21 10.71
CA GLU A 115 18.42 -18.83 11.36
C GLU A 115 17.88 -19.75 12.44
N ASP A 116 17.81 -21.05 12.13
CA ASP A 116 17.96 -22.09 13.15
C ASP A 116 18.76 -23.28 12.58
N GLU A 117 20.02 -23.30 13.00
CA GLU A 117 20.84 -24.46 13.37
C GLU A 117 21.03 -25.63 12.37
N GLY A 118 22.21 -25.65 11.74
CA GLY A 118 22.73 -26.87 11.11
C GLY A 118 24.19 -26.76 10.70
N GLN A 119 25.09 -27.15 11.60
CA GLN A 119 26.54 -27.16 11.45
C GLN A 119 27.07 -27.77 10.12
N VAL A 120 27.86 -26.96 9.42
CA VAL A 120 29.14 -27.27 8.72
C VAL A 120 29.46 -28.75 8.43
N LYS A 121 29.53 -29.12 7.15
CA LYS A 121 30.74 -29.57 6.41
C LYS A 121 30.38 -30.39 5.17
N GLY A 122 30.77 -29.92 3.99
CA GLY A 122 30.84 -30.75 2.78
C GLY A 122 30.86 -29.93 1.50
N SER A 123 32.06 -29.73 0.93
CA SER A 123 32.27 -29.09 -0.37
C SER A 123 31.52 -29.83 -1.48
N TYR A 124 30.72 -29.13 -2.28
CA TYR A 124 30.00 -29.68 -3.44
C TYR A 124 30.93 -29.99 -4.64
N GLU A 125 32.22 -29.68 -4.54
CA GLU A 125 33.20 -29.86 -5.64
C GLU A 125 34.02 -31.17 -5.55
N ASP A 126 33.81 -32.02 -4.54
CA ASP A 126 34.62 -33.24 -4.32
C ASP A 126 33.90 -34.55 -4.72
N LEU A 127 32.67 -34.50 -5.25
CA LEU A 127 31.90 -35.71 -5.65
C LEU A 127 31.86 -35.96 -7.16
N LEU A 128 32.62 -35.22 -7.96
CA LEU A 128 32.65 -35.40 -9.42
C LEU A 128 33.83 -36.24 -9.93
N ASP A 129 34.68 -36.80 -9.06
CA ASP A 129 35.97 -37.34 -9.51
C ASP A 129 36.32 -38.77 -9.11
N ASP A 130 35.40 -39.58 -8.57
CA ASP A 130 35.71 -41.00 -8.34
C ASP A 130 34.46 -41.88 -8.16
N ILE A 131 34.53 -43.12 -8.64
CA ILE A 131 33.50 -44.17 -8.82
C ILE A 131 32.95 -44.18 -10.26
N ASP A 132 33.74 -44.62 -11.25
CA ASP A 132 34.30 -45.98 -11.42
C ASP A 132 33.17 -46.99 -11.70
N GLU A 133 32.97 -47.24 -12.99
CA GLU A 133 32.11 -48.27 -13.56
C GLU A 133 32.85 -49.62 -13.49
N GLU A 134 32.47 -50.49 -12.56
CA GLU A 134 32.98 -51.87 -12.50
C GLU A 134 31.91 -52.83 -11.86
N PRO A 135 31.98 -54.16 -12.07
CA PRO A 135 31.12 -54.91 -13.02
C PRO A 135 30.32 -56.09 -12.40
N ASP A 136 29.65 -56.88 -13.28
CA ASP A 136 29.04 -58.23 -13.11
C ASP A 136 27.82 -58.34 -12.15
N GLU A 137 26.78 -59.18 -12.35
CA GLU A 137 26.75 -60.59 -12.77
C GLU A 137 25.28 -61.02 -13.06
N GLU A 138 24.98 -61.59 -14.24
CA GLU A 138 24.16 -62.80 -14.51
C GLU A 138 24.03 -63.09 -16.02
#